data_AF-A0A7H0IB22-F1
#
_entry.id   AF-A0A7H0IB22-F1
#
_cell.length_a   1.000
_cell.length_b   1.000
_cell.length_c   1.000
_cell.angle_alpha   90.00
_cell.angle_beta   90.00
_cell.angle_gamma   90.00
#
_symmetry.space_group_name_H-M   'P 1'
#
loop_
_entity.id
_entity.type
_entity.pdbx_description
1 polymer ?
#
loop_
_entity_poly.entity_id
_entity_poly.type
_entity_poly.pdbx_seq_one_letter_code
_entity_poly.pdbx_strand_id
1 'polypeptide(L)' 'MTTPDIRVEKGNAEPEEVAAITAILLARAAARPAETPAHRGRVRAGWRRLERENGFRAPHSWR' A
#
# COMPACT_ATOMS: atom_id res chain seq x y z
N MET A 1 2.58 -27.25 -13.37
CA MET A 1 1.73 -27.00 -12.19
C MET A 1 1.19 -25.59 -12.32
N THR A 2 -0.12 -25.40 -12.34
CA THR A 2 -0.72 -24.05 -12.39
C THR A 2 -0.60 -23.42 -11.01
N THR A 3 0.19 -22.36 -10.90
CA THR A 3 0.21 -21.50 -9.71
C THR A 3 -1.02 -20.59 -9.75
N PRO A 4 -1.81 -20.52 -8.66
CA PRO A 4 -2.96 -19.62 -8.61
C PRO A 4 -2.50 -18.16 -8.66
N ASP A 5 -3.27 -17.29 -9.32
CA ASP A 5 -2.94 -15.87 -9.48
C ASP A 5 -2.96 -15.07 -8.16
N ILE A 6 -3.70 -15.56 -7.15
CA ILE A 6 -3.80 -14.98 -5.80
C ILE A 6 -3.72 -16.11 -4.76
N ARG A 7 -2.95 -15.88 -3.68
CA ARG A 7 -2.80 -16.82 -2.56
C ARG A 7 -2.97 -16.12 -1.21
N VAL A 8 -3.66 -16.78 -0.28
CA VAL A 8 -3.77 -16.35 1.12
C VAL A 8 -2.61 -16.96 1.90
N GLU A 9 -1.70 -16.12 2.41
CA GLU A 9 -0.53 -16.57 3.19
C GLU A 9 -0.85 -16.82 4.66
N LYS A 10 -1.87 -16.14 5.20
CA LYS A 10 -2.23 -16.21 6.61
C LYS A 10 -3.73 -15.98 6.80
N GLY A 11 -4.34 -16.77 7.69
CA GLY A 11 -5.78 -16.74 7.93
C GLY A 11 -6.55 -17.55 6.90
N ASN A 12 -7.89 -17.50 6.99
CA ASN A 12 -8.80 -18.00 5.97
C ASN A 12 -9.57 -16.82 5.41
N ALA A 13 -9.78 -16.84 4.10
CA ALA A 13 -10.67 -15.93 3.42
C ALA A 13 -11.74 -16.77 2.76
N GLU A 14 -12.99 -16.37 2.92
CA GLU A 14 -14.10 -17.02 2.22
C GLU A 14 -13.97 -16.78 0.70
N PRO A 15 -14.52 -17.67 -0.14
CA PRO A 15 -14.45 -17.52 -1.59
C PRO A 15 -14.92 -16.15 -2.08
N GLU A 16 -15.94 -15.58 -1.45
CA GLU A 16 -16.50 -14.26 -1.73
C GLU A 16 -15.49 -13.13 -1.47
N GLU A 17 -14.66 -13.25 -0.43
CA GLU A 17 -13.65 -12.25 -0.09
C GLU A 17 -12.50 -12.27 -1.09
N VAL A 18 -12.06 -13.45 -1.52
CA VAL A 18 -11.04 -13.60 -2.57
C VAL A 18 -11.56 -13.06 -3.90
N ALA A 19 -12.83 -13.34 -4.23
CA ALA A 19 -13.48 -12.82 -5.42
C ALA A 19 -13.57 -11.28 -5.39
N ALA A 20 -13.94 -10.70 -4.25
CA ALA A 20 -14.02 -9.25 -4.08
C ALA A 20 -12.65 -8.57 -4.30
N ILE A 21 -11.58 -9.10 -3.72
CA ILE A 21 -10.22 -8.58 -3.93
C ILE A 21 -9.83 -8.70 -5.40
N THR A 22 -10.10 -9.84 -6.04
CA THR A 22 -9.82 -10.05 -7.47
C THR A 22 -10.54 -9.02 -8.33
N ALA A 23 -11.84 -8.80 -8.08
CA ALA A 23 -12.64 -7.82 -8.81
C ALA A 23 -12.10 -6.40 -8.66
N ILE A 24 -11.68 -6.01 -7.46
CA ILE A 24 -11.05 -4.71 -7.20
C ILE A 24 -9.74 -4.59 -7.97
N LEU A 25 -8.87 -5.60 -7.94
CA LEU A 25 -7.60 -5.58 -8.65
C LEU A 25 -7.80 -5.44 -10.17
N LEU A 26 -8.74 -6.20 -10.74
CA LEU A 26 -9.08 -6.10 -12.16
C LEU A 26 -9.66 -4.73 -12.52
N ALA A 27 -10.57 -4.19 -11.69
CA ALA A 27 -11.14 -2.86 -11.91
C ALA A 27 -10.05 -1.77 -11.86
N ARG A 28 -9.08 -1.89 -10.96
CA ARG A 28 -7.95 -0.96 -10.84
C ARG A 28 -6.97 -1.07 -11.99
N ALA A 29 -6.72 -2.29 -12.50
CA ALA A 29 -5.90 -2.51 -13.69
C ALA A 29 -6.57 -1.96 -14.96
N ALA A 30 -7.89 -2.10 -15.07
CA ALA A 30 -8.66 -1.58 -16.19
C ALA A 30 -8.84 -0.04 -16.14
N ALA A 31 -8.79 0.56 -14.95
CA ALA A 31 -8.88 2.00 -14.79
C ALA A 31 -7.64 2.68 -15.39
N ARG A 32 -7.79 3.29 -16.56
CA ARG A 32 -6.76 4.17 -17.14
C ARG A 32 -6.52 5.31 -16.14
N PRO A 33 -5.27 5.52 -15.66
CA PRO A 33 -5.00 6.67 -14.82
C PRO A 33 -5.37 7.92 -15.62
N ALA A 34 -6.30 8.72 -15.08
CA ALA A 34 -6.46 10.09 -15.53
C ALA A 34 -5.06 10.73 -15.48
N GLU A 35 -4.70 11.49 -16.52
CA GLU A 35 -3.43 12.20 -16.61
C GLU A 35 -3.13 12.83 -15.26
N THR A 36 -2.20 12.22 -14.53
CA THR A 36 -1.88 12.69 -13.21
C THR A 36 -1.13 13.99 -13.46
N PRO A 37 -1.64 15.17 -13.01
CA PRO A 37 -0.86 16.38 -13.13
C PRO A 37 0.49 16.09 -12.51
N ALA A 38 1.57 16.32 -13.27
CA ALA A 38 2.93 15.94 -12.89
C ALA A 38 3.15 16.27 -11.42
N HIS A 39 3.11 15.23 -10.57
CA HIS A 39 3.04 15.40 -9.14
C HIS A 39 4.32 16.13 -8.71
N ARG A 40 4.18 17.38 -8.25
CA ARG A 40 5.30 18.14 -7.69
C ARG A 40 5.92 17.28 -6.59
N GLY A 41 7.13 16.76 -6.82
CA GLY A 41 7.98 16.04 -5.88
C GLY A 41 7.26 14.96 -5.06
N ARG A 42 7.50 13.68 -5.37
CA ARG A 42 7.03 12.54 -4.55
C ARG A 42 7.14 12.86 -3.06
N VAL A 43 6.04 12.77 -2.32
CA VAL A 43 6.06 12.77 -0.85
C VAL A 43 6.78 11.49 -0.44
N ARG A 44 8.10 11.59 -0.37
CA ARG A 44 8.95 10.51 0.10
C ARG A 44 8.57 10.33 1.56
N ALA A 45 8.12 9.14 1.95
CA ALA A 45 7.98 8.80 3.36
C ALA A 45 9.29 9.22 4.04
N GLY A 46 9.19 10.13 5.00
CA GLY A 46 10.34 10.75 5.66
C GLY A 46 10.96 9.75 6.62
N TRP A 47 11.53 8.67 6.10
CA TRP A 47 12.35 7.74 6.85
C TRP A 47 13.52 8.55 7.40
N ARG A 48 13.37 9.04 8.63
CA ARG A 48 14.38 9.85 9.29
C ARG A 48 15.44 8.90 9.85
N ARG A 49 16.69 9.31 9.69
CA ARG A 49 17.83 8.69 10.37
C ARG A 49 17.81 9.12 11.82
N LEU A 50 17.35 8.23 12.69
CA LEU A 50 17.24 8.46 14.13
C LEU A 50 18.58 8.89 14.75
N GLU A 51 19.72 8.43 14.19
CA GLU A 51 21.05 8.84 14.63
C GLU A 51 21.39 10.33 14.43
N ARG A 52 20.61 11.08 13.63
CA ARG A 52 20.79 12.53 13.39
C ARG A 52 19.80 13.39 14.14
N GLU A 53 18.90 12.78 14.90
CA GLU A 53 17.87 13.47 15.64
C GLU A 53 18.34 13.75 17.07
N ASN A 54 18.63 15.01 17.38
CA ASN A 54 19.00 15.40 18.73
C ASN A 54 17.74 15.52 19.61
N GLY A 55 17.55 14.54 20.51
CA GLY A 55 16.63 14.67 21.66
C GLY A 55 15.49 13.65 21.70
N PHE A 56 14.99 13.42 22.92
CA PHE A 56 13.80 12.62 23.19
C PHE A 56 12.56 13.25 22.55
N ARG A 57 11.84 12.50 21.72
CA ARG A 57 10.52 12.90 21.21
C ARG A 57 9.44 12.39 22.15
N ALA A 58 8.51 13.27 22.50
CA ALA A 58 7.37 12.88 23.33
C ALA A 58 6.47 11.88 22.57
N PRO A 59 5.95 10.83 23.23
CA PRO A 59 5.17 9.77 22.59
C PRO A 59 3.90 10.24 21.85
N HIS A 60 3.44 11.44 22.14
CA HIS A 60 2.22 12.03 21.59
C HIS A 60 2.46 12.96 20.38
N SER A 61 3.69 13.07 19.86
CA SER A 61 3.96 13.90 18.69
C SER A 61 3.76 13.14 17.37
N TRP A 62 2.86 13.61 16.51
CA TRP A 62 2.61 13.07 15.17
C TRP A 62 3.20 13.97 14.06
N ARG A 63 4.47 14.38 14.24
CA ARG A 63 5.22 15.18 13.25
C ARG A 63 6.21 14.34 12.45
#